data_AF-A0A7C9BKG6-F1
#
_entry.id   AF-A0A7C9BKG6-F1
#
_cell.length_a   1.000
_cell.length_b   1.000
_cell.length_c   1.000
_cell.angle_alpha   90.00
_cell.angle_beta   90.00
_cell.angle_gamma   90.00
#
_symmetry.space_group_name_H-M   'P 1'
#
loop_
_entity.id
_entity.type
_entity.pdbx_description
1 polymer ?
#
loop_
_entity_poly.entity_id
_entity_poly.type
_entity_poly.pdbx_seq_one_letter_code
_entity_poly.pdbx_strand_id
1 'polypeptide(L)' 'MKICFSLKEVAEALSLSPATVQKLVREKTFPEPRLLSGRRVGWLVHEVQTWADARPVADLLPPENTGARKK' A
#
# COMPACT_ATOMS: atom_id res chain seq x y z
N MET A 1 -4.45 19.77 2.32
CA MET A 1 -4.06 18.59 1.53
C MET A 1 -2.62 18.25 1.84
N LYS A 2 -2.30 16.98 2.13
CA LYS A 2 -0.92 16.52 2.27
C LYS A 2 -0.40 16.09 0.89
N ILE A 3 0.80 16.53 0.53
CA ILE A 3 1.42 16.23 -0.78
C ILE A 3 2.29 14.97 -0.70
N CYS A 4 2.87 14.71 0.47
CA CYS A 4 3.74 13.57 0.72
C CYS A 4 3.33 12.83 2.00
N PHE A 5 3.38 11.50 1.97
CA PHE A 5 3.15 10.62 3.12
C PHE A 5 4.45 10.07 3.68
N SER A 6 4.52 9.96 5.00
CA SER A 6 5.54 9.18 5.70
C SER A 6 5.24 7.68 5.63
N LEU A 7 6.20 6.82 5.99
CA LEU A 7 6.03 5.36 5.96
C LEU A 7 4.78 4.89 6.72
N LYS A 8 4.51 5.52 7.88
CA LYS A 8 3.35 5.18 8.71
C LYS A 8 2.03 5.57 8.01
N GLU A 9 2.00 6.75 7.41
CA GLU A 9 0.81 7.24 6.69
C GLU A 9 0.53 6.42 5.42
N VAL A 10 1.58 6.00 4.69
CA VAL A 10 1.42 5.09 3.55
C VAL A 10 0.85 3.75 4.00
N ALA A 11 1.39 3.20 5.10
CA ALA A 11 0.89 1.96 5.68
C ALA A 11 -0.59 2.06 6.08
N GLU A 12 -0.98 3.13 6.76
CA GLU A 12 -2.38 3.41 7.13
C GLU A 12 -3.27 3.59 5.89
N ALA A 13 -2.83 4.35 4.89
CA ALA A 13 -3.59 4.58 3.66
C ALA A 13 -3.81 3.29 2.85
N LEU A 14 -2.85 2.39 2.85
CA LEU A 14 -2.93 1.11 2.15
C LEU A 14 -3.55 -0.01 3.00
N SER A 15 -3.92 0.25 4.25
CA SER A 15 -4.32 -0.77 5.23
C SER A 15 -3.30 -1.92 5.34
N LEU A 16 -2.01 -1.61 5.23
CA LEU A 16 -0.90 -2.56 5.32
C LEU A 16 -0.02 -2.24 6.53
N SER A 17 0.82 -3.20 6.93
CA SER A 17 1.85 -2.93 7.93
C SER A 17 3.02 -2.15 7.33
N PRO A 18 3.72 -1.29 8.11
CA PRO A 18 4.93 -0.61 7.65
C PRO A 18 6.01 -1.57 7.13
N ALA A 19 6.10 -2.76 7.74
CA ALA A 19 7.03 -3.82 7.32
C ALA A 19 6.67 -4.36 5.92
N THR A 20 5.38 -4.53 5.64
CA THR A 20 4.90 -4.93 4.30
C THR A 20 5.24 -3.86 3.26
N VAL A 21 5.03 -2.58 3.56
CA VAL A 21 5.40 -1.48 2.65
C VAL A 21 6.91 -1.48 2.39
N GLN A 22 7.73 -1.61 3.43
CA GLN A 22 9.19 -1.73 3.27
C GLN A 22 9.60 -2.94 2.44
N LYS A 23 8.91 -4.08 2.60
CA LYS A 23 9.15 -5.28 1.79
C LYS A 23 8.82 -5.01 0.32
N LEU A 24 7.68 -4.38 0.01
CA LEU A 24 7.29 -4.05 -1.36
C LEU A 24 8.27 -3.06 -2.02
N VAL A 25 8.77 -2.09 -1.25
CA VAL A 25 9.83 -1.17 -1.71
C VAL A 25 11.12 -1.95 -2.03
N ARG A 26 11.52 -2.90 -1.17
CA ARG A 26 12.70 -3.76 -1.42
C ARG A 26 12.51 -4.66 -2.64
N GLU A 27 11.30 -5.16 -2.87
CA GLU A 27 10.94 -5.97 -4.03
C GLU A 27 10.77 -5.14 -5.31
N LYS A 28 10.97 -3.81 -5.25
CA LYS A 28 10.75 -2.87 -6.35
C LYS A 28 9.33 -2.92 -6.93
N THR A 29 8.38 -3.45 -6.15
CA THR A 29 6.96 -3.50 -6.52
C THR A 29 6.21 -2.27 -6.03
N PHE A 30 6.82 -1.44 -5.18
CA PHE A 30 6.27 -0.16 -4.70
C PHE A 30 7.17 1.01 -5.12
N PRO A 31 6.64 2.23 -5.31
CA PRO A 31 7.44 3.41 -5.60
C PRO A 31 8.56 3.64 -4.56
N GLU A 32 9.71 4.10 -5.05
CA GLU A 32 10.86 4.36 -4.19
C GLU A 32 10.61 5.56 -3.26
N PRO A 33 11.08 5.50 -2.00
CA PRO A 33 10.97 6.62 -1.07
C PRO A 33 11.75 7.83 -1.59
N ARG A 34 11.07 8.98 -1.73
CA ARG A 34 11.69 10.24 -2.13
C ARG A 34 12.25 10.96 -0.91
N LEU A 35 13.41 11.60 -1.09
CA LEU A 35 14.01 12.43 -0.06
C LEU A 35 13.22 13.74 0.06
N LEU A 36 12.47 13.90 1.15
CA LEU A 36 11.70 15.12 1.45
C LEU A 36 12.55 16.17 2.16
N SER A 37 13.54 15.71 2.93
CA SER A 37 14.51 16.55 3.64
C SER A 37 15.73 15.70 4.03
N GLY A 38 16.79 16.30 4.57
CA GLY A 38 18.11 15.67 4.74
C GLY A 38 18.15 14.30 5.44
N ARG A 39 17.16 13.96 6.26
CA ARG A 39 17.00 12.61 6.85
C ARG A 39 15.58 12.05 6.74
N ARG A 40 14.65 12.78 6.11
CA ARG A 40 13.24 12.39 6.02
C ARG A 40 12.94 11.94 4.60
N VAL A 41 12.45 10.72 4.49
CA VAL A 41 11.93 10.17 3.24
C VAL A 41 10.41 10.07 3.29
N GLY A 42 9.77 10.09 2.13
CA GLY A 42 8.33 9.88 2.01
C GLY A 42 7.91 9.64 0.57
N TRP A 43 6.61 9.40 0.38
CA TRP A 43 6.02 9.05 -0.91
C TRP A 43 5.02 10.10 -1.32
N LEU A 44 4.95 10.40 -2.62
CA LEU A 44 3.91 11.28 -3.14
C LEU A 44 2.55 10.58 -3.06
N VAL A 45 1.54 11.30 -2.59
CA VAL A 45 0.17 10.76 -2.49
C VAL A 45 -0.31 10.23 -3.84
N HIS A 46 -0.01 10.97 -4.92
CA HIS A 46 -0.38 10.57 -6.27
C HIS A 46 0.30 9.26 -6.71
N GLU A 47 1.59 9.05 -6.41
CA GLU A 47 2.28 7.81 -6.77
C GLU A 47 1.69 6.59 -6.03
N VAL A 48 1.37 6.76 -4.74
CA VAL A 48 0.73 5.70 -3.94
C VAL A 48 -0.67 5.39 -4.47
N GLN A 49 -1.43 6.41 -4.87
CA GLN A 49 -2.76 6.24 -5.45
C GLN A 49 -2.70 5.53 -6.80
N THR A 50 -1.83 5.99 -7.71
CA THR A 50 -1.64 5.37 -9.03
C THR A 50 -1.18 3.92 -8.91
N TRP A 51 -0.31 3.63 -7.94
CA TRP A 51 0.09 2.26 -7.67
C TRP A 51 -1.08 1.39 -7.16
N ALA A 52 -1.93 1.93 -6.28
CA ALA A 52 -3.09 1.21 -5.77
C ALA A 52 -4.12 0.96 -6.88
N ASP A 53 -4.27 1.92 -7.80
CA ASP A 53 -5.16 1.82 -8.97
C ASP A 53 -4.66 0.80 -9.99
N ALA A 54 -3.34 0.70 -10.16
CA ALA A 54 -2.72 -0.28 -11.05
C ALA A 54 -2.78 -1.73 -10.53
N ARG A 55 -3.19 -1.95 -9.27
CA ARG A 55 -3.28 -3.32 -8.73
C ARG A 55 -4.45 -4.06 -9.37
N PRO A 56 -4.25 -5.32 -9.82
CA PRO A 56 -5.35 -6.12 -10.31
C PRO A 56 -6.36 -6.36 -9.19
N VAL A 57 -7.64 -6.44 -9.57
CA VAL A 57 -8.70 -6.89 -8.67
C VAL A 57 -8.32 -8.27 -8.15
N ALA A 58 -8.37 -8.47 -6.84
CA ALA A 58 -8.02 -9.74 -6.24
C ALA A 58 -9.00 -10.82 -6.73
N ASP A 59 -8.46 -11.81 -7.45
CA ASP A 59 -9.19 -13.02 -7.87
C ASP A 59 -9.31 -14.06 -6.72
N LEU A 60 -8.93 -13.67 -5.50
CA LEU A 60 -9.19 -14.41 -4.26
C LEU A 60 -10.66 -14.25 -3.84
N LEU A 61 -11.58 -14.47 -4.79
CA LEU A 61 -12.98 -14.64 -4.44
C LEU A 61 -13.06 -15.86 -3.52
N PRO A 62 -13.74 -15.77 -2.37
CA PRO A 62 -14.03 -16.96 -1.60
C PRO A 62 -14.75 -17.94 -2.54
N PRO A 63 -14.36 -19.23 -2.59
CA PRO A 63 -15.04 -20.18 -3.44
C PRO A 63 -16.55 -20.17 -3.11
N GLU A 64 -17.40 -20.32 -4.13
CA GLU A 64 -18.87 -20.12 -4.08
C GLU A 64 -19.58 -20.83 -2.91
N ASN A 65 -18.95 -21.85 -2.32
CA ASN A 65 -19.49 -22.67 -1.22
C ASN A 65 -18.98 -22.29 0.20
N THR A 66 -18.41 -21.10 0.41
CA THR A 66 -17.93 -20.68 1.76
C THR A 66 -19.00 -19.98 2.60
N GLY A 67 -20.28 -20.13 2.25
CA GLY A 67 -21.39 -19.74 3.13
C GLY A 67 -21.36 -20.58 4.40
N ALA A 68 -20.86 -20.02 5.51
CA ALA A 68 -21.02 -20.62 6.82
C ALA A 68 -22.50 -20.98 7.01
N ARG A 69 -22.80 -22.26 7.28
CA ARG A 69 -24.15 -22.67 7.69
C ARG A 69 -24.56 -21.77 8.84
N LYS A 70 -25.54 -20.89 8.63
CA LYS A 70 -26.21 -20.20 9.72
C LYS A 70 -26.82 -21.29 10.59
N LYS A 71 -26.29 -21.43 11.81
CA LYS A 71 -26.83 -22.31 12.85
C LYS A 71 -27.52 -21.43 13.88
#